data_AF-A0A6V7XEL2-F1
#
_entry.id   AF-A0A6V7XEL2-F1
#
_cell.length_a   1.000
_cell.length_b   1.000
_cell.length_c   1.000
_cell.angle_alpha   90.00
_cell.angle_beta   90.00
_cell.angle_gamma   90.00
#
_symmetry.space_group_name_H-M   'P 1'
#
loop_
_entity.id
_entity.type
_entity.pdbx_description
1 polymer ?
#
loop_
_entity_poly.entity_id
_entity_poly.type
_entity_poly.pdbx_seq_one_letter_code
_entity_poly.pdbx_strand_id
1 'polypeptide(L)'
;MDPDLVQVNPGLRMIAKILANSLWGKLAQRVGGTEVKYARTPAEFHQLIDDPTIETLDFDHVSEYMDRCVIRKKEEFSKPPETNCLPVAVFVTSYARLHLYKYMEEVQQVNGKLLYCDTDSIIYVASRGAGYVVEGEALDK
;
A
#
# COMPACT_ATOMS: atom_id res chain seq x y z
N MET A 1 -20.22 6.31 -17.94
CA MET A 1 -19.62 5.14 -18.64
C MET A 1 -20.76 4.33 -19.17
N ASP A 2 -20.66 3.89 -20.42
CA ASP A 2 -21.63 2.97 -21.01
C ASP A 2 -21.24 1.54 -20.60
N PRO A 3 -22.04 0.85 -19.77
CA PRO A 3 -21.73 -0.50 -19.29
C PRO A 3 -21.55 -1.49 -20.44
N ASP A 4 -22.25 -1.26 -21.57
CA ASP A 4 -22.26 -2.16 -22.72
C ASP A 4 -20.92 -2.13 -23.50
N LEU A 5 -20.08 -1.11 -23.26
CA LEU A 5 -18.76 -0.99 -23.87
C LEU A 5 -17.63 -1.63 -23.03
N VAL A 6 -17.91 -2.10 -21.81
CA VAL A 6 -16.91 -2.68 -20.92
C VAL A 6 -16.70 -4.16 -21.25
N GLN A 7 -15.79 -4.44 -22.17
CA GLN A 7 -15.40 -5.80 -22.50
C GLN A 7 -14.59 -6.45 -21.37
N VAL A 8 -14.82 -7.75 -21.13
CA VAL A 8 -14.06 -8.54 -20.15
C VAL A 8 -12.65 -8.79 -20.69
N ASN A 9 -11.67 -8.04 -20.17
CA ASN A 9 -10.25 -8.23 -20.47
C ASN A 9 -9.47 -8.42 -19.16
N PRO A 10 -9.06 -9.66 -18.82
CA PRO A 10 -8.37 -9.95 -17.56
C PRO A 10 -7.08 -9.14 -17.36
N GLY A 11 -6.28 -8.95 -18.43
CA GLY A 11 -5.02 -8.20 -18.35
C GLY A 11 -5.24 -6.72 -18.06
N LEU A 12 -6.18 -6.08 -18.77
CA LEU A 12 -6.52 -4.68 -18.52
C LEU A 12 -7.17 -4.48 -17.15
N ARG A 13 -7.99 -5.42 -16.68
CA ARG A 13 -8.56 -5.40 -15.32
C ARG A 13 -7.46 -5.46 -14.26
N MET A 14 -6.47 -6.35 -14.42
CA MET A 14 -5.34 -6.44 -13.51
C MET A 14 -4.54 -5.13 -13.47
N ILE A 15 -4.25 -4.53 -14.64
CA ILE A 15 -3.56 -3.24 -14.73
C ILE A 15 -4.37 -2.14 -14.03
N ALA A 16 -5.67 -2.06 -14.31
CA ALA A 16 -6.56 -1.08 -13.69
C ALA A 16 -6.60 -1.23 -12.15
N LYS A 17 -6.68 -2.47 -11.66
CA LYS A 17 -6.62 -2.80 -10.22
C LYS A 17 -5.31 -2.34 -9.59
N ILE A 18 -4.18 -2.64 -10.22
CA ILE A 18 -2.85 -2.19 -9.76
C ILE A 18 -2.77 -0.67 -9.74
N LEU A 19 -3.23 0.01 -10.78
CA LEU A 19 -3.21 1.48 -10.86
C LEU A 19 -4.05 2.12 -9.76
N ALA A 20 -5.27 1.63 -9.53
CA ALA A 20 -6.16 2.13 -8.48
C ALA A 20 -5.54 1.94 -7.08
N ASN A 21 -5.00 0.74 -6.80
CA ASN A 21 -4.34 0.44 -5.53
C ASN A 21 -3.06 1.27 -5.34
N SER A 22 -2.28 1.45 -6.40
CA SER A 22 -1.06 2.26 -6.39
C SER A 22 -1.36 3.74 -6.18
N LEU A 23 -2.46 4.24 -6.74
CA LEU A 23 -2.90 5.62 -6.53
C LEU A 23 -3.20 5.86 -5.05
N TRP A 24 -4.03 5.01 -4.43
CA TRP A 24 -4.28 5.10 -2.99
C TRP A 24 -2.99 5.03 -2.17
N GLY A 25 -2.11 4.07 -2.49
CA GLY A 25 -0.82 3.90 -1.80
C GLY A 25 0.08 5.13 -1.93
N LYS A 26 0.03 5.82 -3.08
CA LYS A 26 0.79 7.05 -3.33
C LYS A 26 0.32 8.21 -2.45
N LEU A 27 -0.99 8.33 -2.21
CA LEU A 27 -1.55 9.34 -1.31
C LEU A 27 -1.04 9.15 0.13
N ALA A 28 -0.77 7.91 0.54
CA ALA A 28 -0.25 7.55 1.87
C ALA A 28 1.27 7.37 1.92
N GLN A 29 2.02 7.78 0.88
CA GLN A 29 3.44 7.47 0.79
C GLN A 29 4.22 7.99 2.00
N ARG A 30 4.92 7.08 2.70
CA ARG A 30 5.79 7.43 3.82
C ARG A 30 6.91 8.38 3.40
N VAL A 31 7.16 9.38 4.24
CA VAL A 31 8.23 10.36 4.09
C VAL A 31 9.47 9.88 4.84
N GLY A 32 10.66 10.20 4.33
CA GLY A 32 11.93 9.81 4.97
C GLY A 32 12.26 8.32 4.81
N GLY A 33 12.02 7.76 3.62
CA GLY A 33 12.46 6.41 3.28
C GLY A 33 13.98 6.27 3.30
N THR A 34 14.45 5.07 3.59
CA THR A 34 15.86 4.72 3.46
C THR A 34 16.17 4.45 2.00
N GLU A 35 17.24 5.06 1.49
CA GLU A 35 17.71 4.90 0.12
C GLU A 35 19.07 4.23 0.11
N VAL A 36 19.32 3.40 -0.89
CA VAL A 36 20.64 2.84 -1.16
C VAL A 36 21.23 3.63 -2.32
N LYS A 37 22.36 4.29 -2.06
CA LYS A 37 23.17 4.96 -3.08
C LYS A 37 24.48 4.23 -3.28
N TYR A 38 25.03 4.33 -4.48
CA TYR A 38 26.33 3.78 -4.82
C TYR A 38 27.27 4.92 -5.17
N ALA A 39 28.38 5.02 -4.46
CA ALA A 39 29.47 5.93 -4.78
C ALA A 39 30.55 5.15 -5.52
N ARG A 40 30.98 5.64 -6.69
CA ARG A 40 32.02 5.00 -7.52
C ARG A 40 33.38 5.63 -7.34
N THR A 41 33.43 6.78 -6.68
CA THR A 41 34.66 7.50 -6.40
C THR A 41 34.69 7.94 -4.94
N PRO A 42 35.88 8.11 -4.35
CA PRO A 42 36.00 8.68 -3.00
C PRO A 42 35.30 10.05 -2.88
N ALA A 43 35.33 10.86 -3.93
CA ALA A 43 34.67 12.16 -3.95
C ALA A 43 33.14 12.04 -3.81
N GLU A 44 32.50 11.12 -4.54
CA GLU A 44 31.06 10.86 -4.41
C GLU A 44 30.71 10.32 -3.02
N PHE A 45 31.56 9.47 -2.45
CA PHE A 45 31.37 8.93 -1.11
C PHE A 45 31.42 10.03 -0.04
N HIS A 46 32.44 10.89 -0.09
CA HIS A 46 32.55 12.03 0.83
C HIS A 46 31.42 13.03 0.66
N GLN A 47 30.98 13.32 -0.57
CA GLN A 47 29.81 14.16 -0.80
C GLN A 47 28.55 13.62 -0.13
N LEU A 48 28.37 12.29 -0.08
CA LEU A 48 27.20 11.67 0.57
C LEU A 48 27.29 11.71 2.10
N ILE A 49 28.47 11.49 2.67
CA ILE A 49 28.66 11.45 4.12
C ILE A 49 28.68 12.85 4.74
N ASP A 50 29.25 13.81 4.03
CA ASP A 50 29.39 15.18 4.51
C ASP A 50 28.12 16.04 4.24
N ASP A 51 27.13 15.51 3.52
CA ASP A 51 25.86 16.22 3.28
C ASP A 51 25.09 16.41 4.60
N PRO A 52 24.90 17.67 5.07
CA PRO A 52 24.26 17.92 6.35
C PRO A 52 22.77 17.57 6.35
N THR A 53 22.16 17.38 5.18
CA THR A 53 20.74 17.03 5.03
C THR A 53 20.49 15.52 5.11
N ILE A 54 21.56 14.73 5.03
CA ILE A 54 21.54 13.28 4.99
C ILE A 54 22.04 12.72 6.32
N GLU A 55 21.42 11.63 6.75
CA GLU A 55 21.88 10.75 7.79
C GLU A 55 22.40 9.47 7.13
N THR A 56 23.70 9.22 7.25
CA THR A 56 24.30 7.96 6.80
C THR A 56 24.04 6.89 7.86
N LEU A 57 23.33 5.84 7.48
CA LEU A 57 22.95 4.76 8.39
C LEU A 57 23.98 3.62 8.36
N ASP A 58 24.52 3.33 7.18
CA ASP A 58 25.44 2.23 6.96
C ASP A 58 26.23 2.45 5.65
N PHE A 59 27.41 1.84 5.54
CA PHE A 59 28.11 1.74 4.27
C PHE A 59 28.99 0.49 4.20
N ASP A 60 29.07 -0.09 3.00
CA ASP A 60 29.91 -1.24 2.71
C ASP A 60 30.74 -1.00 1.46
N HIS A 61 32.01 -1.42 1.50
CA HIS A 61 32.84 -1.50 0.31
C HIS A 61 32.47 -2.74 -0.50
N VAL A 62 31.82 -2.55 -1.65
CA VAL A 62 31.34 -3.67 -2.50
C VAL A 62 32.44 -4.14 -3.43
N SER A 63 33.27 -3.22 -3.92
CA SER A 63 34.42 -3.48 -4.79
C SER A 63 35.37 -2.29 -4.76
N GLU A 64 36.58 -2.45 -5.30
CA GLU A 64 37.63 -1.39 -5.35
C GLU A 64 37.12 -0.03 -5.85
N TYR A 65 36.10 -0.02 -6.72
CA TYR A 65 35.53 1.19 -7.32
C TYR A 65 34.05 1.41 -6.97
N MET A 66 33.54 0.80 -5.89
CA MET A 66 32.14 0.97 -5.52
C MET A 66 31.89 0.77 -4.03
N ASP A 67 31.36 1.81 -3.42
CA ASP A 67 30.82 1.82 -2.06
C ASP A 67 29.30 1.87 -2.11
N ARG A 68 28.65 1.01 -1.33
CA ARG A 68 27.21 1.04 -1.10
C ARG A 68 26.96 1.85 0.17
N CYS A 69 26.19 2.93 0.08
CA CYS A 69 25.79 3.74 1.22
C CYS A 69 24.29 3.61 1.45
N VAL A 70 23.89 3.26 2.67
CA VAL A 70 22.51 3.30 3.12
C VAL A 70 22.29 4.63 3.80
N ILE A 71 21.42 5.45 3.23
CA ILE A 71 21.20 6.82 3.67
C ILE A 71 19.73 7.08 3.94
N ARG A 72 19.45 8.10 4.74
CA ARG A 72 18.10 8.61 4.98
C ARG A 72 18.17 10.13 5.03
N LYS A 73 17.16 10.81 4.50
CA LYS A 73 17.05 12.25 4.68
C LYS A 73 16.62 12.56 6.12
N LYS A 74 17.35 13.45 6.80
CA LYS A 74 16.98 13.86 8.17
C LYS A 74 15.58 14.47 8.16
N GLU A 75 14.82 14.25 9.25
CA GLU A 75 13.40 14.63 9.33
C GLU A 75 13.15 16.11 9.02
N GLU A 76 14.01 17.00 9.53
CA GLU A 76 13.94 18.45 9.32
C GLU A 76 14.09 18.88 7.84
N PHE A 77 14.75 18.06 7.01
CA PHE A 77 14.89 18.29 5.57
C PHE A 77 13.96 17.40 4.74
N SER A 78 13.18 16.53 5.38
CA SER A 78 12.29 15.59 4.73
C SER A 78 10.98 16.28 4.37
N LYS A 79 10.60 16.21 3.10
CA LYS A 79 9.34 16.77 2.60
C LYS A 79 8.49 15.65 2.01
N PRO A 80 7.19 15.62 2.28
CA PRO A 80 6.29 14.72 1.59
C PRO A 80 6.33 14.98 0.09
N PRO A 81 6.12 13.95 -0.75
CA PRO A 81 5.83 14.15 -2.17
C PRO A 81 4.63 15.09 -2.34
N GLU A 82 4.62 15.91 -3.39
CA GLU A 82 3.48 16.79 -3.71
C GLU A 82 2.17 16.02 -3.94
N THR A 83 2.29 14.74 -4.29
CA THR A 83 1.17 13.80 -4.49
C THR A 83 0.64 13.20 -3.19
N ASN A 84 1.28 13.44 -2.05
CA ASN A 84 0.83 12.92 -0.76
C ASN A 84 -0.44 13.65 -0.30
N CYS A 85 -1.46 12.88 0.06
CA CYS A 85 -2.68 13.39 0.67
C CYS A 85 -3.15 12.41 1.76
N LEU A 86 -2.40 12.38 2.87
CA LEU A 86 -2.66 11.49 3.99
C LEU A 86 -4.12 11.52 4.50
N PRO A 87 -4.80 12.68 4.63
CA PRO A 87 -6.20 12.69 5.08
C PRO A 87 -7.12 11.84 4.19
N VAL A 88 -7.00 11.96 2.86
CA VAL A 88 -7.80 11.16 1.92
C VAL A 88 -7.52 9.68 2.08
N ALA A 89 -6.25 9.28 2.19
CA ALA A 89 -5.90 7.88 2.37
C ALA A 89 -6.44 7.28 3.69
N VAL A 90 -6.44 8.08 4.77
CA VAL A 90 -7.05 7.71 6.06
C VAL A 90 -8.55 7.51 5.92
N PHE A 91 -9.25 8.39 5.22
CA PHE A 91 -10.68 8.22 4.98
C PHE A 91 -10.98 6.99 4.14
N VAL A 92 -10.24 6.75 3.04
CA VAL A 92 -10.43 5.56 2.19
C VAL A 92 -10.36 4.27 3.01
N THR A 93 -9.31 4.10 3.83
CA THR A 93 -9.16 2.89 4.68
C THR A 93 -10.19 2.82 5.79
N SER A 94 -10.63 3.96 6.33
CA SER A 94 -11.65 3.99 7.38
C SER A 94 -13.02 3.60 6.83
N TYR A 95 -13.40 4.12 5.66
CA TYR A 95 -14.65 3.72 4.99
C TYR A 95 -14.61 2.25 4.55
N ALA A 96 -13.48 1.76 4.04
CA ALA A 96 -13.33 0.33 3.70
C ALA A 96 -13.56 -0.57 4.92
N ARG A 97 -12.95 -0.24 6.07
CA ARG A 97 -13.17 -0.97 7.34
C ARG A 97 -14.61 -0.92 7.82
N LEU A 98 -15.24 0.26 7.76
CA LEU A 98 -16.66 0.39 8.11
C LEU A 98 -17.57 -0.40 7.16
N HIS A 99 -17.22 -0.47 5.88
CA HIS A 99 -17.95 -1.27 4.91
C HIS A 99 -17.84 -2.76 5.23
N LEU A 100 -16.63 -3.27 5.48
CA LEU A 100 -16.41 -4.66 5.88
C LEU A 100 -17.11 -5.00 7.20
N TYR A 101 -17.12 -4.05 8.15
CA TYR A 101 -17.81 -4.21 9.43
C TYR A 101 -19.31 -4.44 9.25
N LYS A 102 -19.97 -3.79 8.26
CA LYS A 102 -21.39 -4.06 7.95
C LYS A 102 -21.63 -5.51 7.55
N TYR A 103 -20.74 -6.12 6.76
CA TYR A 103 -20.84 -7.54 6.43
C TYR A 103 -20.70 -8.43 7.67
N MET A 104 -19.87 -8.04 8.64
CA MET A 104 -19.78 -8.77 9.91
C MET A 104 -21.07 -8.67 10.73
N GLU A 105 -21.75 -7.53 10.70
CA GLU A 105 -23.08 -7.36 11.33
C GLU A 105 -24.13 -8.22 10.62
N GLU A 106 -24.10 -8.32 9.29
CA GLU A 106 -24.98 -9.22 8.53
C GLU A 106 -24.76 -10.69 8.87
N VAL A 107 -23.51 -11.13 9.08
CA VAL A 107 -23.20 -12.48 9.59
C VAL A 107 -23.91 -12.73 10.93
N GLN A 108 -23.89 -11.75 11.84
CA GLN A 108 -24.58 -11.88 13.13
C GLN A 108 -26.10 -11.96 12.95
N GLN A 109 -26.67 -11.18 12.04
CA GLN A 109 -28.11 -11.18 11.75
C GLN A 109 -28.61 -12.53 11.21
N VAL A 110 -27.80 -13.23 10.41
CA VAL A 110 -28.13 -14.59 9.94
C VAL A 110 -27.76 -15.69 10.95
N ASN A 111 -27.45 -15.30 12.18
CA ASN A 111 -27.04 -16.19 13.27
C ASN A 111 -25.79 -17.02 12.92
N GLY A 112 -24.92 -16.46 12.09
CA GLY A 112 -23.62 -16.99 11.72
C GLY A 112 -22.52 -16.61 12.71
N LYS A 113 -21.41 -17.34 12.67
CA LYS A 113 -20.22 -17.10 13.48
C LYS A 113 -19.05 -16.71 12.57
N LEU A 114 -18.58 -15.47 12.72
CA LEU A 114 -17.38 -14.98 12.05
C LEU A 114 -16.15 -15.78 12.50
N LEU A 115 -15.31 -16.18 11.54
CA LEU A 115 -14.08 -16.94 11.76
C LEU A 115 -12.84 -16.12 11.40
N TYR A 116 -12.91 -15.31 10.34
CA TYR A 116 -11.77 -14.55 9.83
C TYR A 116 -12.23 -13.29 9.09
N CYS A 117 -11.33 -12.32 9.03
CA CYS A 117 -11.50 -11.05 8.33
C CYS A 117 -10.15 -10.64 7.74
N ASP A 118 -10.11 -10.31 6.46
CA ASP A 118 -8.95 -9.72 5.79
C ASP A 118 -9.41 -8.67 4.78
N THR A 119 -8.98 -7.42 5.02
CA THR A 119 -9.07 -6.22 4.16
C THR A 119 -10.43 -5.92 3.50
N ASP A 120 -10.93 -6.81 2.66
CA ASP A 120 -12.17 -6.75 1.88
C ASP A 120 -12.96 -8.07 1.87
N SER A 121 -12.60 -9.02 2.74
CA SER A 121 -13.19 -10.36 2.82
C SER A 121 -13.45 -10.81 4.26
N ILE A 122 -14.44 -11.68 4.42
CA ILE A 122 -14.77 -12.36 5.68
C ILE A 122 -14.98 -13.85 5.43
N ILE A 123 -14.67 -14.66 6.44
CA ILE A 123 -15.00 -16.09 6.46
C ILE A 123 -15.87 -16.33 7.69
N TYR A 124 -17.00 -17.01 7.51
CA TYR A 124 -17.93 -17.32 8.59
C TYR A 124 -18.56 -18.70 8.41
N VAL A 125 -19.18 -19.22 9.47
CA VAL A 125 -19.98 -20.44 9.44
C VAL A 125 -21.42 -20.14 9.85
N ALA A 126 -22.39 -20.81 9.22
CA ALA A 126 -23.80 -20.71 9.55
C ALA A 126 -24.47 -22.09 9.50
N SER A 127 -25.57 -22.25 10.22
CA SER A 127 -26.36 -23.48 10.21
C SER A 127 -26.91 -23.74 8.81
N ARG A 128 -26.97 -25.03 8.42
CA ARG A 128 -27.51 -25.42 7.12
C ARG A 128 -28.97 -24.99 7.01
N GLY A 129 -29.30 -24.18 5.99
CA GLY A 129 -30.64 -23.63 5.78
C GLY A 129 -30.91 -22.28 6.46
N ALA A 130 -29.94 -21.72 7.19
CA ALA A 130 -30.00 -20.33 7.63
C ALA A 130 -29.82 -19.36 6.44
N GLY A 131 -30.12 -18.08 6.68
CA GLY A 131 -29.79 -17.01 5.73
C GLY A 131 -28.28 -16.94 5.46
N TYR A 132 -27.92 -16.32 4.34
CA TYR A 132 -26.52 -16.08 3.97
C TYR A 132 -26.30 -14.60 3.72
N VAL A 133 -25.07 -14.16 3.94
CA VAL A 133 -24.63 -12.80 3.62
C VAL A 133 -24.46 -12.71 2.10
N VAL A 134 -25.01 -11.67 1.48
CA VAL A 134 -24.95 -11.51 0.02
C VAL A 134 -23.50 -11.22 -0.38
N GLU A 135 -22.96 -12.01 -1.31
CA GLU A 135 -21.62 -11.77 -1.84
C GLU A 135 -21.59 -10.45 -2.62
N GLY A 136 -20.54 -9.65 -2.40
CA GLY A 136 -20.23 -8.50 -3.25
C GLY A 136 -19.67 -8.92 -4.62
N GLU A 137 -19.54 -7.94 -5.52
CA GLU A 137 -18.87 -8.14 -6.81
C GLU A 137 -17.35 -8.17 -6.63
N ALA A 138 -16.76 -9.36 -6.74
CA ALA A 138 -15.31 -9.50 -6.80
C ALA A 138 -14.80 -9.14 -8.20
N LEU A 139 -13.80 -8.26 -8.27
CA LEU A 139 -13.18 -7.81 -9.54
C LEU A 139 -12.50 -8.94 -10.34
N ASP A 140 -12.25 -10.09 -9.70
CA ASP A 140 -11.52 -11.22 -10.26
C ASP A 140 -12.46 -12.30 -10.85
N LYS A 141 -13.78 -12.05 -10.94
CA LYS A 141 -14.77 -12.88 -11.66
C LYS A 141 -14.89 -12.47 -13.13
#